data_AF-A0A970SNK7-F1
#
_entry.id   AF-A0A970SNK7-F1
#
_cell.length_a   1.000
_cell.length_b   1.000
_cell.length_c   1.000
_cell.angle_alpha   90.00
_cell.angle_beta   90.00
_cell.angle_gamma   90.00
#
_symmetry.space_group_name_H-M   'P 1'
#
loop_
_entity.id
_entity.type
_entity.pdbx_description
1 polymer ?
#
loop_
_entity_poly.entity_id
_entity_poly.type
_entity_poly.pdbx_seq_one_letter_code
_entity_poly.pdbx_strand_id
1 'polypeptide(L)'
;MARIVISGYYGFGNTGDEAVLSGIVETFKQVGLSAEFTVISSDPQRTMREHRDVRAIPRSNILGQFRALKSSDLYISGGGSLFQDATSARSPYYYLVGLHLARIARCRTMIYAQGIGPLIRPSIRKAVAKAFNRVDMLTVRDTGSEKLLKEIGVTRDIHVCADPAFLVEPDFQTADMIIEKAGLSGERLIGISLSPSSASMDCINKAARII
;
A
#
# COMPACT_ATOMS: atom_id res chain seq x y z
N MET A 1 0.34 7.71 23.31
CA MET A 1 0.27 6.72 22.22
C MET A 1 -0.25 7.44 20.99
N ALA A 2 0.44 7.35 19.86
CA ALA A 2 0.00 7.98 18.61
C ALA A 2 -1.19 7.20 18.03
N ARG A 3 -2.16 7.89 17.42
CA ARG A 3 -3.31 7.26 16.75
C ARG A 3 -3.17 7.44 15.25
N ILE A 4 -3.06 6.34 14.52
CA ILE A 4 -2.74 6.33 13.10
C ILE A 4 -3.87 5.66 12.32
N VAL A 5 -4.42 6.37 11.34
CA VAL A 5 -5.35 5.80 10.36
C VAL A 5 -4.58 5.45 9.09
N ILE A 6 -4.70 4.21 8.63
CA ILE A 6 -4.05 3.75 7.40
C ILE A 6 -5.11 3.45 6.34
N SER A 7 -4.94 4.01 5.16
CA SER A 7 -5.76 3.74 3.98
C SER A 7 -4.91 3.15 2.87
N GLY A 8 -5.36 2.03 2.31
CA GLY A 8 -4.72 1.37 1.16
C GLY A 8 -5.68 0.40 0.49
N TYR A 9 -5.19 -0.49 -0.36
CA TYR A 9 -6.01 -1.54 -0.97
C TYR A 9 -6.08 -2.79 -0.08
N TYR A 10 -6.47 -2.61 1.19
CA TYR A 10 -6.47 -3.66 2.21
C TYR A 10 -7.84 -4.32 2.38
N GLY A 11 -7.83 -5.59 2.77
CA GLY A 11 -9.01 -6.45 2.94
C GLY A 11 -9.55 -7.02 1.64
N PHE A 12 -8.87 -6.79 0.51
CA PHE A 12 -9.26 -7.35 -0.80
C PHE A 12 -8.64 -8.73 -1.05
N GLY A 13 -7.78 -9.21 -0.15
CA GLY A 13 -7.09 -10.49 -0.29
C GLY A 13 -5.89 -10.47 -1.23
N ASN A 14 -5.36 -9.28 -1.56
CA ASN A 14 -4.11 -9.16 -2.29
C ASN A 14 -2.94 -9.28 -1.31
N THR A 15 -2.23 -10.41 -1.34
CA THR A 15 -1.09 -10.67 -0.45
C THR A 15 -0.02 -9.58 -0.50
N GLY A 16 0.21 -8.95 -1.66
CA GLY A 16 1.16 -7.85 -1.77
C GLY A 16 0.73 -6.60 -1.00
N ASP A 17 -0.55 -6.23 -1.06
CA ASP A 17 -1.07 -5.08 -0.30
C ASP A 17 -1.15 -5.40 1.20
N GLU A 18 -1.49 -6.63 1.58
CA GLU A 18 -1.44 -7.03 2.99
C GLU A 18 0.01 -7.01 3.52
N ALA A 19 1.00 -7.48 2.74
CA ALA A 19 2.42 -7.39 3.10
C ALA A 19 2.88 -5.93 3.29
N VAL A 20 2.42 -5.02 2.41
CA VAL A 20 2.63 -3.58 2.58
C VAL A 20 2.06 -3.11 3.91
N LEU A 21 0.83 -3.49 4.27
CA LEU A 21 0.21 -3.10 5.54
C LEU A 21 1.04 -3.59 6.74
N SER A 22 1.44 -4.86 6.74
CA SER A 22 2.31 -5.44 7.79
C SER A 22 3.60 -4.65 7.91
N GLY A 23 4.26 -4.37 6.79
CA GLY A 23 5.50 -3.60 6.75
C GLY A 23 5.34 -2.18 7.30
N ILE A 24 4.21 -1.51 7.01
CA ILE A 24 3.93 -0.18 7.58
C ILE A 24 3.84 -0.26 9.09
N VAL A 25 3.06 -1.20 9.62
CA VAL A 25 2.89 -1.38 11.08
C VAL A 25 4.24 -1.71 11.73
N GLU A 26 5.04 -2.57 11.10
CA GLU A 26 6.36 -2.96 11.58
C GLU A 26 7.34 -1.79 11.62
N THR A 27 7.35 -0.91 10.60
CA THR A 27 8.18 0.32 10.61
C THR A 27 7.99 1.11 11.91
N PHE A 28 6.75 1.33 12.33
CA PHE A 28 6.46 2.12 13.53
C PHE A 28 6.86 1.39 14.82
N LYS A 29 6.74 0.06 14.86
CA LYS A 29 7.21 -0.76 15.98
C LYS A 29 8.72 -0.69 16.12
N GLN A 30 9.47 -0.83 15.03
CA GLN A 30 10.94 -0.82 15.02
C GLN A 30 11.55 0.53 15.44
N VAL A 31 10.90 1.65 15.12
CA VAL A 31 11.36 2.98 15.56
C VAL A 31 10.95 3.31 17.00
N GLY A 32 10.35 2.35 17.73
CA GLY A 32 9.98 2.52 19.14
C GLY A 32 8.76 3.41 19.37
N LEU A 33 7.95 3.68 18.34
CA LEU A 33 6.75 4.50 18.48
C LEU A 33 5.55 3.64 18.90
N SER A 34 5.08 3.87 20.12
CA SER A 34 3.82 3.30 20.59
C SER A 34 2.64 3.94 19.85
N ALA A 35 1.99 3.16 18.97
CA ALA A 35 0.89 3.61 18.13
C ALA A 35 -0.30 2.64 18.11
N GLU A 36 -1.51 3.19 18.05
CA GLU A 36 -2.74 2.44 17.75
C GLU A 36 -3.08 2.61 16.27
N PHE A 37 -3.28 1.50 15.57
CA PHE A 37 -3.60 1.51 14.15
C PHE A 37 -5.09 1.27 13.90
N THR A 38 -5.67 2.10 13.02
CA THR A 38 -7.02 1.90 12.47
C THR A 38 -6.93 1.83 10.95
N VAL A 39 -7.19 0.66 10.39
CA VAL A 39 -7.09 0.40 8.95
C VAL A 39 -8.44 0.57 8.27
N ILE A 40 -8.49 1.31 7.17
CA ILE A 40 -9.67 1.39 6.32
C ILE A 40 -9.65 0.21 5.34
N SER A 41 -10.51 -0.79 5.59
CA SER A 41 -10.46 -2.10 4.93
C SER A 41 -11.79 -2.46 4.23
N SER A 42 -11.72 -3.19 3.12
CA SER A 42 -12.92 -3.76 2.48
C SER A 42 -13.50 -4.94 3.26
N ASP A 43 -12.65 -5.70 3.97
CA ASP A 43 -13.04 -6.76 4.89
C ASP A 43 -12.32 -6.54 6.23
N PRO A 44 -12.91 -5.74 7.14
CA PRO A 44 -12.31 -5.46 8.44
C PRO A 44 -12.03 -6.71 9.27
N GLN A 45 -12.90 -7.73 9.17
CA GLN A 45 -12.74 -8.97 9.93
C GLN A 45 -11.50 -9.73 9.45
N ARG A 46 -11.29 -9.81 8.13
CA ARG A 46 -10.08 -10.39 7.56
C ARG A 46 -8.82 -9.62 7.96
N THR A 47 -8.84 -8.29 7.79
CA THR A 47 -7.68 -7.46 8.15
C THR A 47 -7.29 -7.64 9.62
N MET A 48 -8.24 -7.68 10.56
CA MET A 48 -7.93 -7.89 11.97
C MET A 48 -7.46 -9.32 12.30
N ARG A 49 -7.81 -10.32 11.47
CA ARG A 49 -7.29 -11.69 11.62
C ARG A 49 -5.86 -11.83 11.11
N GLU A 50 -5.55 -11.20 9.99
CA GLU A 50 -4.25 -11.30 9.31
C GLU A 50 -3.19 -10.37 9.95
N HIS A 51 -3.61 -9.25 10.53
CA HIS A 51 -2.73 -8.26 11.13
C HIS A 51 -3.00 -8.13 12.62
N ARG A 52 -2.02 -8.52 13.44
CA ARG A 52 -2.11 -8.33 14.91
C ARG A 52 -2.02 -6.85 15.27
N ASP A 53 -2.70 -6.47 16.36
CA ASP A 53 -2.66 -5.12 16.94
C ASP A 53 -3.24 -3.99 16.07
N VAL A 54 -4.03 -4.32 15.04
CA VAL A 54 -4.76 -3.31 14.25
C VAL A 54 -6.27 -3.42 14.49
N ARG A 55 -6.93 -2.26 14.57
CA ARG A 55 -8.38 -2.18 14.38
C ARG A 55 -8.65 -1.96 12.90
N ALA A 56 -9.82 -2.35 12.42
CA ALA A 56 -10.24 -2.07 11.06
C ALA A 56 -11.67 -1.51 10.99
N ILE A 57 -11.89 -0.60 10.04
CA ILE A 57 -13.20 -0.01 9.76
C ILE A 57 -13.58 -0.23 8.29
N PRO A 58 -14.87 -0.48 7.97
CA PRO A 58 -15.29 -0.68 6.60
C PRO A 58 -15.02 0.54 5.71
N ARG A 59 -14.51 0.31 4.50
CA ARG A 59 -14.34 1.33 3.45
C ARG A 59 -15.64 2.04 3.04
N SER A 60 -16.78 1.38 3.21
CA SER A 60 -18.11 1.95 2.98
C SER A 60 -18.56 2.91 4.09
N ASN A 61 -17.97 2.82 5.29
CA ASN A 61 -18.37 3.62 6.45
C ASN A 61 -17.65 4.98 6.47
N ILE A 62 -18.06 5.89 5.60
CA ILE A 62 -17.45 7.23 5.46
C ILE A 62 -17.57 8.06 6.76
N LEU A 63 -18.69 7.97 7.48
CA LEU A 63 -18.85 8.66 8.77
C LEU A 63 -17.88 8.10 9.82
N GLY A 64 -17.73 6.77 9.88
CA GLY A 64 -16.77 6.11 10.75
C GLY A 64 -15.33 6.51 10.44
N GLN A 65 -14.96 6.58 9.16
CA GLN A 65 -13.65 7.07 8.72
C GLN A 65 -13.41 8.51 9.17
N PHE A 66 -14.37 9.40 8.95
CA PHE A 66 -14.22 10.80 9.37
C PHE A 66 -14.12 10.96 10.88
N ARG A 67 -14.86 10.17 11.67
CA ARG A 67 -14.72 10.13 13.13
C ARG A 67 -13.33 9.64 13.55
N ALA A 68 -12.86 8.55 12.94
CA ALA A 68 -11.52 8.02 13.21
C ALA A 68 -10.45 9.09 12.92
N LEU A 69 -10.53 9.76 11.77
CA LEU A 69 -9.62 10.84 11.38
C LEU A 69 -9.61 12.00 12.37
N LYS A 70 -10.78 12.45 12.86
CA LYS A 70 -10.88 13.51 13.87
C LYS A 70 -10.20 13.17 15.19
N SER A 71 -10.12 11.88 15.50
CA SER A 71 -9.47 11.35 16.70
C SER A 71 -8.08 10.79 16.42
N SER A 72 -7.45 11.11 15.29
CA SER A 72 -6.14 10.56 14.92
C SER A 72 -5.12 11.65 14.71
N ASP A 73 -3.87 11.32 15.00
CA ASP A 73 -2.74 12.25 14.88
C ASP A 73 -2.20 12.23 13.44
N LEU A 74 -2.25 11.06 12.79
CA LEU A 74 -1.71 10.84 11.44
C LEU A 74 -2.65 9.97 10.59
N TYR A 75 -2.85 10.39 9.35
CA TYR A 75 -3.44 9.63 8.25
C TYR A 75 -2.36 9.24 7.26
N ILE A 76 -2.19 7.95 7.04
CA ILE A 76 -1.26 7.38 6.07
C ILE A 76 -2.06 6.87 4.88
N SER A 77 -1.83 7.48 3.71
CA SER A 77 -2.11 6.83 2.44
C SER A 77 -0.98 5.84 2.20
N GLY A 78 -1.23 4.56 2.52
CA GLY A 78 -0.24 3.48 2.50
C GLY A 78 0.28 3.18 1.11
N GLY A 79 1.25 2.26 1.02
CA GLY A 79 1.98 1.92 -0.20
C GLY A 79 1.15 1.29 -1.32
N GLY A 80 1.82 0.65 -2.26
CA GLY A 80 1.20 0.12 -3.48
C GLY A 80 0.92 1.20 -4.54
N SER A 81 0.15 0.85 -5.56
CA SER A 81 -0.14 1.73 -6.71
C SER A 81 -1.56 2.31 -6.65
N LEU A 82 -1.85 3.11 -5.62
CA LEU A 82 -3.21 3.62 -5.38
C LEU A 82 -3.62 4.72 -6.37
N PHE A 83 -2.68 5.53 -6.84
CA PHE A 83 -2.92 6.60 -7.81
C PHE A 83 -2.48 6.17 -9.20
N GLN A 84 -3.31 5.33 -9.82
CA GLN A 84 -3.23 4.95 -11.23
C GLN A 84 -4.62 4.99 -11.84
N ASP A 85 -4.72 5.29 -13.12
CA ASP A 85 -6.01 5.37 -13.82
C ASP A 85 -6.08 4.54 -15.11
N ALA A 86 -5.10 3.64 -15.33
CA ALA A 86 -5.17 2.63 -16.39
C ALA A 86 -6.34 1.65 -16.18
N THR A 87 -6.56 1.21 -14.93
CA THR A 87 -7.60 0.22 -14.59
C THR A 87 -8.93 0.87 -14.21
N SER A 88 -8.91 2.05 -13.59
CA SER A 88 -10.13 2.78 -13.20
C SER A 88 -9.87 4.25 -12.93
N ALA A 89 -10.70 5.13 -13.51
CA ALA A 89 -10.68 6.56 -13.21
C ALA A 89 -11.21 6.88 -11.79
N ARG A 90 -12.00 5.98 -11.18
CA ARG A 90 -12.69 6.24 -9.90
C ARG A 90 -11.79 5.98 -8.69
N SER A 91 -10.86 5.03 -8.81
CA SER A 91 -9.99 4.62 -7.70
C SER A 91 -9.13 5.78 -7.15
N PRO A 92 -8.46 6.59 -8.00
CA PRO A 92 -7.69 7.74 -7.49
C PRO A 92 -8.55 8.74 -6.72
N TYR A 93 -9.77 9.03 -7.19
CA TYR A 93 -10.66 9.99 -6.51
C TYR A 93 -11.06 9.53 -5.12
N TYR A 94 -11.27 8.23 -4.91
CA TYR A 94 -11.55 7.68 -3.57
C TYR A 94 -10.42 8.04 -2.58
N TYR A 95 -9.16 7.82 -2.97
CA TYR A 95 -8.01 8.13 -2.11
C TYR A 95 -7.79 9.63 -1.93
N LEU A 96 -8.06 10.43 -2.97
CA LEU A 96 -8.05 11.90 -2.87
C LEU A 96 -9.09 12.43 -1.87
N VAL A 97 -10.29 11.83 -1.84
CA VAL A 97 -11.32 12.17 -0.85
C VAL A 97 -10.83 11.85 0.56
N GLY A 98 -10.18 10.69 0.77
CA GLY A 98 -9.58 10.35 2.07
C GLY A 98 -8.57 11.40 2.55
N LEU A 99 -7.64 11.82 1.69
CA LEU A 99 -6.68 12.90 1.98
C LEU A 99 -7.37 14.22 2.30
N HIS A 100 -8.43 14.55 1.55
CA HIS A 100 -9.20 15.76 1.80
C HIS A 100 -9.92 15.73 3.15
N LEU A 101 -10.55 14.61 3.50
CA LEU A 101 -11.22 14.41 4.79
C LEU A 101 -10.23 14.48 5.96
N ALA A 102 -9.04 13.88 5.83
CA ALA A 102 -7.99 13.96 6.85
C ALA A 102 -7.57 15.41 7.12
N ARG A 103 -7.40 16.21 6.05
CA ARG A 103 -7.10 17.64 6.17
C ARG A 103 -8.22 18.44 6.84
N ILE A 104 -9.49 18.19 6.48
CA ILE A 104 -10.64 18.83 7.15
C ILE A 104 -10.68 18.45 8.63
N ALA A 105 -10.37 17.20 8.96
CA ALA A 105 -10.29 16.70 10.33
C ALA A 105 -9.06 17.23 11.09
N ARG A 106 -8.19 18.03 10.45
CA ARG A 106 -6.91 18.51 11.00
C ARG A 106 -5.95 17.38 11.43
N CYS A 107 -6.09 16.22 10.81
CA CYS A 107 -5.18 15.10 10.96
C CYS A 107 -3.97 15.31 10.04
N ARG A 108 -2.74 15.04 10.52
CA ARG A 108 -1.55 15.10 9.66
C ARG A 108 -1.66 14.05 8.57
N THR A 109 -1.09 14.32 7.41
CA THR A 109 -1.24 13.47 6.23
C THR A 109 0.11 13.05 5.66
N MET A 110 0.27 11.75 5.42
CA MET A 110 1.46 11.18 4.81
C MET A 110 1.08 10.32 3.61
N ILE A 111 1.76 10.52 2.48
CA ILE A 111 1.83 9.52 1.42
C ILE A 111 3.06 8.67 1.70
N TYR A 112 2.86 7.36 1.93
CA TYR A 112 3.94 6.48 2.35
C TYR A 112 4.30 5.45 1.29
N ALA A 113 5.54 5.52 0.78
CA ALA A 113 6.17 4.56 -0.12
C ALA A 113 5.27 4.11 -1.29
N GLN A 114 4.54 5.03 -1.91
CA GLN A 114 3.64 4.69 -3.00
C GLN A 114 4.34 4.61 -4.35
N GLY A 115 3.87 3.67 -5.17
CA GLY A 115 4.05 3.72 -6.62
C GLY A 115 2.99 4.62 -7.23
N ILE A 116 3.39 5.54 -8.12
CA ILE A 116 2.50 6.47 -8.78
C ILE A 116 2.43 6.15 -10.27
N GLY A 117 1.20 6.02 -10.75
CA GLY A 117 0.90 5.91 -12.17
C GLY A 117 0.67 4.49 -12.70
N PRO A 118 0.37 4.38 -14.00
CA PRO A 118 0.27 5.50 -14.94
C PRO A 118 -0.91 6.43 -14.62
N LEU A 119 -0.69 7.73 -14.84
CA LEU A 119 -1.73 8.77 -14.76
C LEU A 119 -1.96 9.32 -16.17
N ILE A 120 -2.98 8.82 -16.85
CA ILE A 120 -3.32 9.12 -18.25
C ILE A 120 -4.20 10.37 -18.32
N ARG A 121 -5.21 10.48 -17.45
CA ARG A 121 -6.18 11.58 -17.53
C ARG A 121 -5.62 12.90 -16.97
N PRO A 122 -5.67 14.00 -17.73
CA PRO A 122 -5.21 15.31 -17.26
C PRO A 122 -5.94 15.81 -16.01
N SER A 123 -7.22 15.48 -15.84
CA SER A 123 -7.99 15.85 -14.65
C SER A 123 -7.46 15.17 -13.38
N ILE A 124 -7.11 13.89 -13.46
CA ILE A 124 -6.53 13.14 -12.34
C ILE A 124 -5.13 13.64 -12.04
N ARG A 125 -4.29 13.90 -13.05
CA ARG A 125 -2.97 14.53 -12.88
C ARG A 125 -3.07 15.83 -12.07
N LYS A 126 -3.96 16.73 -12.47
CA LYS A 126 -4.20 18.01 -11.76
C LYS A 126 -4.70 17.80 -10.33
N ALA A 127 -5.60 16.84 -10.11
CA ALA A 127 -6.15 16.56 -8.80
C ALA A 127 -5.10 15.96 -7.84
N VAL A 128 -4.29 15.02 -8.32
CA VAL A 128 -3.15 14.43 -7.58
C VAL A 128 -2.13 15.51 -7.25
N ALA A 129 -1.68 16.30 -8.22
CA ALA A 129 -0.70 17.36 -7.99
C ALA A 129 -1.18 18.36 -6.92
N LYS A 130 -2.44 18.79 -7.00
CA LYS A 130 -3.06 19.70 -6.03
C LYS A 130 -3.13 19.09 -4.62
N ALA A 131 -3.47 17.81 -4.49
CA ALA A 131 -3.56 17.15 -3.19
C ALA A 131 -2.17 16.88 -2.59
N PHE A 132 -1.22 16.40 -3.41
CA PHE A 132 0.11 16.02 -2.97
C PHE A 132 0.93 17.24 -2.53
N ASN A 133 0.79 18.39 -3.20
CA ASN A 133 1.37 19.64 -2.73
C ASN A 133 0.81 20.13 -1.37
N ARG A 134 -0.20 19.47 -0.82
CA ARG A 134 -0.85 19.85 0.45
C ARG A 134 -0.73 18.79 1.55
N VAL A 135 -0.11 17.64 1.32
CA VAL A 135 0.11 16.69 2.43
C VAL A 135 1.12 17.22 3.45
N ASP A 136 1.39 16.52 4.54
CA ASP A 136 2.45 16.91 5.49
C ASP A 136 3.78 16.22 5.13
N MET A 137 3.72 14.97 4.64
CA MET A 137 4.88 14.19 4.22
C MET A 137 4.57 13.43 2.92
N LEU A 138 5.52 13.41 1.97
CA LEU A 138 5.37 12.71 0.70
C LEU A 138 6.58 11.84 0.43
N THR A 139 6.34 10.54 0.38
CA THR A 139 7.35 9.54 0.02
C THR A 139 6.84 8.62 -1.08
N VAL A 140 7.75 8.15 -1.93
CA VAL A 140 7.47 7.24 -3.05
C VAL A 140 8.48 6.10 -3.04
N ARG A 141 8.10 4.95 -3.61
CA ARG A 141 8.96 3.76 -3.58
C ARG A 141 10.00 3.66 -4.70
N ASP A 142 9.88 4.52 -5.71
CA ASP A 142 10.74 4.46 -6.90
C ASP A 142 10.91 5.84 -7.56
N THR A 143 11.99 5.99 -8.33
CA THR A 143 12.36 7.23 -9.03
C THR A 143 11.42 7.56 -10.19
N GLY A 144 10.74 6.56 -10.77
CA GLY A 144 9.74 6.77 -11.82
C GLY A 144 8.53 7.53 -11.28
N SER A 145 8.05 7.11 -10.11
CA SER A 145 7.00 7.79 -9.34
C SER A 145 7.40 9.23 -9.01
N GLU A 146 8.62 9.45 -8.53
CA GLU A 146 9.13 10.80 -8.24
C GLU A 146 9.12 11.70 -9.49
N LYS A 147 9.66 11.19 -10.60
CA LYS A 147 9.72 11.90 -11.88
C LYS A 147 8.32 12.27 -12.38
N LEU A 148 7.37 11.34 -12.33
CA LEU A 148 6.00 11.58 -12.74
C LEU A 148 5.33 12.65 -11.87
N LEU A 149 5.53 12.61 -10.55
CA LEU A 149 4.98 13.64 -9.65
C LEU A 149 5.53 15.04 -9.97
N LYS A 150 6.84 15.15 -10.23
CA LYS A 150 7.46 16.41 -10.68
C LYS A 150 6.87 16.89 -12.01
N GLU A 151 6.71 15.99 -12.98
CA GLU A 151 6.13 16.29 -14.30
C GLU A 151 4.70 16.85 -14.19
N ILE A 152 3.87 16.32 -13.28
CA ILE A 152 2.49 16.79 -13.11
C ILE A 152 2.35 18.03 -12.22
N GLY A 153 3.46 18.61 -11.75
CA GLY A 153 3.48 19.86 -11.00
C GLY A 153 3.45 19.71 -9.47
N VAL A 154 3.96 18.60 -8.93
CA VAL A 154 4.28 18.51 -7.50
C VAL A 154 5.62 19.21 -7.24
N THR A 155 5.60 20.23 -6.39
CA THR A 155 6.75 21.12 -6.13
C THR A 155 7.32 20.99 -4.72
N ARG A 156 6.63 20.26 -3.84
CA ARG A 156 7.13 19.96 -2.49
C ARG A 156 8.28 18.95 -2.53
N ASP A 157 8.92 18.77 -1.38
CA ASP A 157 9.89 17.70 -1.19
C ASP A 157 9.23 16.31 -1.31
N ILE A 158 9.87 15.46 -2.11
CA ILE A 158 9.50 14.07 -2.38
C ILE A 158 10.69 13.21 -1.92
N HIS A 159 10.47 12.28 -1.00
CA HIS A 159 11.51 11.35 -0.58
C HIS A 159 11.31 9.99 -1.24
N VAL A 160 12.35 9.48 -1.90
CA VAL A 160 12.36 8.11 -2.42
C VAL A 160 12.81 7.17 -1.30
N CYS A 161 12.04 6.11 -1.04
CA CYS A 161 12.35 5.10 -0.02
C CYS A 161 12.07 3.68 -0.56
N ALA A 162 12.41 2.64 0.21
CA ALA A 162 12.02 1.28 -0.14
C ALA A 162 10.52 1.05 0.07
N ASP A 163 9.97 0.02 -0.59
CA ASP A 163 8.62 -0.46 -0.33
C ASP A 163 8.58 -1.11 1.08
N PRO A 164 7.59 -0.79 1.94
CA PRO A 164 7.52 -1.34 3.29
C PRO A 164 7.35 -2.86 3.32
N ALA A 165 6.90 -3.49 2.23
CA ALA A 165 6.84 -4.96 2.15
C ALA A 165 8.21 -5.63 2.36
N PHE A 166 9.33 -4.92 2.15
CA PHE A 166 10.68 -5.43 2.47
C PHE A 166 10.96 -5.59 3.96
N LEU A 167 10.11 -5.04 4.85
CA LEU A 167 10.23 -5.19 6.30
C LEU A 167 9.44 -6.37 6.86
N VAL A 168 8.69 -7.09 6.01
CA VAL A 168 7.98 -8.29 6.44
C VAL A 168 9.00 -9.36 6.82
N GLU A 169 8.92 -9.86 8.04
CA GLU A 169 9.78 -10.95 8.50
C GLU A 169 9.45 -12.23 7.73
N PRO A 170 10.46 -12.90 7.15
CA PRO A 170 10.25 -14.16 6.46
C PRO A 170 9.95 -15.30 7.45
N ASP A 171 8.88 -16.05 7.18
CA ASP A 171 8.56 -17.28 7.90
C ASP A 171 9.27 -18.47 7.23
N PHE A 172 10.54 -18.65 7.57
CA PHE A 172 11.35 -19.76 7.04
C PHE A 172 10.80 -21.12 7.45
N GLN A 173 10.20 -21.24 8.63
CA GLN A 173 9.66 -22.52 9.11
C GLN A 173 8.50 -22.98 8.23
N THR A 174 7.54 -22.09 7.95
CA THR A 174 6.43 -22.40 7.05
C THR A 174 6.93 -22.64 5.63
N ALA A 175 7.92 -21.87 5.16
CA ALA A 175 8.52 -22.07 3.84
C ALA A 175 9.14 -23.48 3.71
N ASP A 176 9.96 -23.89 4.69
CA ASP A 176 10.60 -25.21 4.72
C ASP A 176 9.56 -26.34 4.74
N MET A 177 8.53 -26.22 5.58
CA MET A 177 7.42 -27.17 5.63
C MET A 177 6.68 -27.31 4.28
N ILE A 178 6.50 -26.20 3.55
CA ILE A 178 5.87 -26.23 2.22
C ILE A 178 6.77 -26.92 1.20
N ILE A 179 8.08 -26.62 1.22
CA ILE A 179 9.07 -27.22 0.32
C ILE A 179 9.14 -28.73 0.54
N GLU A 180 9.24 -29.17 1.80
CA GLU A 180 9.26 -30.59 2.17
C GLU A 180 7.98 -31.30 1.75
N LYS A 181 6.80 -30.70 2.03
CA LYS A 181 5.50 -31.27 1.65
C LYS A 181 5.33 -31.38 0.14
N ALA A 182 5.94 -30.48 -0.62
CA ALA A 182 5.95 -30.53 -2.08
C ALA A 182 6.90 -31.61 -2.64
N GLY A 183 7.67 -32.30 -1.78
CA GLY A 183 8.67 -33.28 -2.19
C GLY A 183 9.84 -32.67 -2.95
N LEU A 184 10.03 -31.34 -2.84
CA LEU A 184 11.10 -30.63 -3.51
C LEU A 184 12.37 -30.81 -2.68
N SER A 185 13.36 -31.49 -3.26
CA SER A 185 14.69 -31.70 -2.67
C SER A 185 15.76 -31.34 -3.69
N GLY A 186 16.72 -30.50 -3.29
CA GLY A 186 17.80 -30.04 -4.17
C GLY A 186 18.46 -28.77 -3.66
N GLU A 187 19.72 -28.55 -4.04
CA GLU A 187 20.52 -27.40 -3.57
C GLU A 187 20.08 -26.06 -4.19
N ARG A 188 19.29 -26.09 -5.29
CA ARG A 188 18.83 -24.88 -6.00
C ARG A 188 17.39 -25.04 -6.48
N LEU A 189 16.51 -24.21 -5.94
CA LEU A 189 15.11 -24.11 -6.34
C LEU A 189 14.87 -22.77 -7.03
N ILE A 190 14.07 -22.78 -8.11
CA ILE A 190 13.61 -21.56 -8.78
C ILE A 190 12.09 -21.46 -8.60
N GLY A 191 11.65 -20.45 -7.86
CA GLY A 191 10.23 -20.15 -7.68
C GLY A 191 9.75 -19.16 -8.74
N ILE A 192 8.67 -19.51 -9.45
CA ILE A 192 8.02 -18.61 -10.42
C ILE A 192 6.60 -18.31 -9.93
N SER A 193 6.31 -17.04 -9.64
CA SER A 193 4.97 -16.56 -9.32
C SER A 193 4.42 -15.71 -10.46
N LEU A 194 3.50 -16.25 -11.24
CA LEU A 194 2.87 -15.56 -12.37
C LEU A 194 1.57 -14.89 -11.92
N SER A 195 1.32 -13.67 -12.40
CA SER A 195 -0.01 -13.08 -12.26
C SER A 195 -1.03 -13.90 -13.07
N PRO A 196 -2.31 -14.00 -12.67
CA PRO A 196 -3.32 -14.73 -13.43
C PRO A 196 -3.45 -14.26 -14.88
N SER A 197 -3.27 -12.95 -15.11
CA SER A 197 -3.25 -12.35 -16.46
C SER A 197 -2.02 -12.73 -17.29
N SER A 198 -0.95 -13.20 -16.65
CA SER A 198 0.30 -13.64 -17.28
C SER A 198 0.48 -15.16 -17.25
N ALA A 199 -0.48 -15.92 -16.70
CA ALA A 199 -0.45 -17.38 -16.62
C ALA A 199 -0.90 -18.04 -17.93
N SER A 200 -0.55 -17.44 -19.08
CA SER A 200 -0.77 -18.09 -20.38
C SER A 200 0.28 -19.19 -20.57
N MET A 201 -0.08 -20.22 -21.33
CA MET A 201 0.84 -21.31 -21.61
C MET A 201 2.10 -20.83 -22.37
N ASP A 202 1.97 -19.74 -23.13
CA ASP A 202 3.11 -19.08 -23.79
C ASP A 202 4.09 -18.46 -22.78
N CYS A 203 3.59 -17.78 -21.74
CA CYS A 203 4.43 -17.23 -20.67
C CYS A 203 5.12 -18.32 -19.86
N ILE A 204 4.41 -19.41 -19.54
CA ILE A 204 4.98 -20.57 -18.83
C ILE A 204 6.07 -21.22 -19.68
N ASN A 205 5.81 -21.45 -20.97
CA ASN A 205 6.78 -22.03 -21.89
C ASN A 205 8.02 -21.14 -22.08
N LYS A 206 7.86 -19.81 -22.08
CA LYS A 206 8.99 -18.88 -22.11
C LYS A 206 9.81 -18.93 -20.83
N ALA A 207 9.16 -18.96 -19.66
CA ALA A 207 9.87 -19.04 -18.38
C ALA A 207 10.65 -20.36 -18.26
N ALA A 208 10.08 -21.48 -18.72
CA ALA A 208 10.71 -22.78 -18.73
C ALA A 208 11.95 -22.88 -19.65
N ARG A 209 12.11 -21.98 -20.64
CA ARG A 209 13.29 -21.94 -21.53
C ARG A 209 14.49 -21.19 -20.95
N ILE A 210 14.30 -20.47 -19.84
CA ILE A 210 15.34 -19.66 -19.19
C ILE A 210 16.01 -20.45 -18.06
N ILE A 211 15.40 -21.56 -17.63
CA ILE A 211 15.89 -22.49 -16.61
C ILE A 211 16.55 -23.68 -17.30
#